data_AF-A0A932I2U4-F1
#
_entry.id   AF-A0A932I2U4-F1
#
_cell.length_a   1.000
_cell.length_b   1.000
_cell.length_c   1.000
_cell.angle_alpha   90.00
_cell.angle_beta   90.00
_cell.angle_gamma   90.00
#
_symmetry.space_group_name_H-M   'P 1'
#
loop_
_entity.id
_entity.type
_entity.pdbx_description
1 polymer ?
#
loop_
_entity_poly.entity_id
_entity_poly.type
_entity_poly.pdbx_seq_one_letter_code
_entity_poly.pdbx_strand_id
1 'polypeptide(L)'
;MKEALIPLWLKIGYTLMTAVIVPAYWRAYGPVNFLWFSDIALLSMAAALWLESRLLASMMAVGVLPMEIAWLADFLAGGKLLGIAAYMFGKGNLPLYLRALSLFHLALPPVILLMLMRHGYDRRALPAQIALALAVMPLCYRFSPAEENINWVFGPAGPQTAIRPLAYLALWLIVVPLFIYVPMHLLLGRVFGGR
;
A
#
# COMPACT_ATOMS: atom_id res chain seq x y z
N MET A 1 -32.00 12.49 -3.87
CA MET A 1 -30.72 12.09 -3.24
C MET A 1 -29.80 11.63 -4.37
N LYS A 2 -28.55 12.13 -4.48
CA LYS A 2 -27.61 11.56 -5.44
C LYS A 2 -27.37 10.10 -5.02
N GLU A 3 -27.56 9.15 -5.94
CA GLU A 3 -27.20 7.77 -5.68
C GLU A 3 -25.69 7.70 -5.36
N ALA A 4 -25.35 6.94 -4.33
CA ALA A 4 -23.95 6.65 -4.03
C ALA A 4 -23.30 5.99 -5.24
N LEU A 5 -22.17 6.54 -5.71
CA LEU A 5 -21.47 5.98 -6.89
C LEU A 5 -20.84 4.62 -6.59
N ILE A 6 -20.70 4.30 -5.30
CA ILE A 6 -20.14 3.07 -4.78
C ILE A 6 -21.22 2.26 -4.05
N PRO A 7 -21.41 0.97 -4.40
CA PRO A 7 -22.47 0.16 -3.81
C PRO A 7 -22.20 -0.13 -2.33
N LEU A 8 -23.26 -0.12 -1.50
CA LEU A 8 -23.18 -0.30 -0.06
C LEU A 8 -22.53 -1.63 0.36
N TRP A 9 -22.80 -2.72 -0.37
CA TRP A 9 -22.23 -4.04 -0.07
C TRP A 9 -20.69 -4.03 -0.11
N LEU A 10 -20.09 -3.23 -1.01
CA LEU A 10 -18.64 -3.12 -1.10
C LEU A 10 -18.08 -2.37 0.10
N LYS A 11 -18.73 -1.27 0.51
CA LYS A 11 -18.35 -0.50 1.70
C LYS A 11 -18.36 -1.39 2.95
N ILE A 12 -19.45 -2.15 3.14
CA ILE A 12 -19.61 -3.07 4.26
C ILE A 12 -18.56 -4.19 4.20
N GLY A 13 -18.45 -4.90 3.06
CA GLY A 13 -17.54 -6.03 2.91
C GLY A 13 -16.07 -5.65 3.13
N TYR A 14 -15.66 -4.52 2.56
CA TYR A 14 -14.30 -3.99 2.76
C TYR A 14 -14.04 -3.59 4.23
N THR A 15 -15.04 -2.98 4.87
CA THR A 15 -14.94 -2.60 6.30
C THR A 15 -14.84 -3.84 7.19
N LEU A 16 -15.63 -4.88 6.93
CA LEU A 16 -15.57 -6.14 7.68
C LEU A 16 -14.21 -6.84 7.51
N MET A 17 -13.70 -6.90 6.27
CA MET A 17 -12.35 -7.41 6.00
C MET A 17 -11.30 -6.65 6.82
N THR A 18 -11.33 -5.32 6.78
CA THR A 18 -10.43 -4.44 7.54
C THR A 18 -10.56 -4.70 9.05
N ALA A 19 -11.79 -4.79 9.57
CA ALA A 19 -12.08 -4.99 10.99
C ALA A 19 -11.61 -6.37 11.51
N VAL A 20 -11.44 -7.36 10.64
CA VAL A 20 -10.84 -8.66 10.98
C VAL A 20 -9.32 -8.62 10.91
N ILE A 21 -8.75 -8.01 9.85
CA ILE A 21 -7.30 -7.93 9.64
C ILE A 21 -6.62 -7.14 10.76
N VAL A 22 -7.15 -5.96 11.08
CA VAL A 22 -6.52 -5.04 12.05
C VAL A 22 -6.24 -5.69 13.41
N PRO A 23 -7.21 -6.29 14.13
CA PRO A 23 -6.92 -6.90 15.42
C PRO A 23 -5.99 -8.12 15.31
N ALA A 24 -6.11 -8.92 14.24
CA ALA A 24 -5.26 -10.09 14.03
C ALA A 24 -3.79 -9.68 13.79
N TYR A 25 -3.57 -8.71 12.91
CA TYR A 25 -2.23 -8.18 12.61
C TYR A 25 -1.64 -7.44 13.80
N TRP A 26 -2.44 -6.66 14.52
CA TRP A 26 -1.96 -5.99 15.74
C TRP A 26 -1.45 -7.01 16.75
N ARG A 27 -2.17 -8.11 16.96
CA ARG A 27 -1.76 -9.15 17.90
C ARG A 27 -0.54 -9.94 17.42
N ALA A 28 -0.41 -10.16 16.11
CA ALA A 28 0.68 -10.96 15.55
C ALA A 28 1.98 -10.17 15.33
N TYR A 29 1.88 -8.94 14.84
CA TYR A 29 3.03 -8.13 14.38
C TYR A 29 3.21 -6.82 15.18
N GLY A 30 2.24 -6.46 16.02
CA GLY A 30 2.25 -5.20 16.76
C GLY A 30 1.84 -3.97 15.95
N PRO A 31 1.72 -2.80 16.60
CA PRO A 31 1.21 -1.57 15.97
C PRO A 31 2.12 -1.02 14.86
N VAL A 32 3.43 -1.25 14.96
CA VAL A 32 4.41 -0.75 13.99
C VAL A 32 4.21 -1.36 12.60
N ASN A 33 3.62 -2.55 12.51
CA ASN A 33 3.28 -3.17 11.23
C ASN A 33 2.36 -2.28 10.38
N PHE A 34 1.45 -1.53 10.99
CA PHE A 34 0.54 -0.65 10.26
C PHE A 34 1.21 0.57 9.61
N LEU A 35 2.55 0.69 9.71
CA LEU A 35 3.32 1.63 8.90
C LEU A 35 3.60 1.13 7.48
N TRP A 36 3.40 -0.16 7.17
CA TRP A 36 3.43 -0.62 5.78
C TRP A 36 2.46 0.20 4.94
N PHE A 37 2.89 0.67 3.76
CA PHE A 37 2.01 1.45 2.90
C PHE A 37 0.78 0.66 2.45
N SER A 38 0.86 -0.67 2.35
CA SER A 38 -0.29 -1.54 2.08
C SER A 38 -1.30 -1.53 3.22
N ASP A 39 -0.87 -1.56 4.48
CA ASP A 39 -1.75 -1.44 5.66
C ASP A 39 -2.35 -0.03 5.77
N ILE A 40 -1.56 1.01 5.47
CA ILE A 40 -2.08 2.38 5.37
C ILE A 40 -3.13 2.48 4.26
N ALA A 41 -2.91 1.83 3.11
CA ALA A 41 -3.89 1.79 2.03
C ALA A 41 -5.13 0.98 2.40
N LEU A 42 -4.97 -0.14 3.11
CA LEU A 42 -6.08 -0.92 3.63
C LEU A 42 -7.03 -0.02 4.43
N LEU A 43 -6.49 0.72 5.40
CA LEU A 43 -7.26 1.65 6.25
C LEU A 43 -7.78 2.87 5.48
N SER A 44 -6.93 3.48 4.65
CA SER A 44 -7.27 4.70 3.90
C SER A 44 -8.37 4.45 2.88
N MET A 45 -8.39 3.28 2.25
CA MET A 45 -9.43 2.90 1.30
C MET A 45 -10.76 2.57 1.98
N ALA A 46 -10.77 2.07 3.21
CA ALA A 46 -12.01 1.97 3.99
C ALA A 46 -12.64 3.36 4.18
N ALA A 47 -11.84 4.35 4.58
CA ALA A 47 -12.30 5.74 4.67
C ALA A 47 -12.70 6.31 3.31
N ALA A 48 -11.92 6.05 2.25
CA ALA A 48 -12.20 6.53 0.91
C ALA A 48 -13.54 6.00 0.36
N LEU A 49 -13.90 4.75 0.65
CA LEU A 49 -15.17 4.14 0.22
C LEU A 49 -16.38 4.78 0.91
N TRP A 50 -16.29 5.03 2.22
CA TRP A 50 -17.39 5.66 2.97
C TRP A 50 -17.56 7.13 2.62
N LEU A 51 -16.45 7.85 2.52
CA LEU A 51 -16.42 9.28 2.18
C LEU A 51 -16.55 9.56 0.68
N GLU A 52 -16.50 8.51 -0.15
CA GLU A 52 -16.38 8.62 -1.61
C GLU A 52 -15.26 9.60 -2.01
N SER A 53 -14.14 9.55 -1.27
CA SER A 53 -13.06 10.51 -1.36
C SER A 53 -12.13 10.19 -2.54
N ARG A 54 -12.28 10.96 -3.61
CA ARG A 54 -11.40 10.93 -4.78
C ARG A 54 -9.92 11.13 -4.40
N LEU A 55 -9.65 12.02 -3.44
CA LEU A 55 -8.29 12.34 -3.03
C LEU A 55 -7.62 11.14 -2.35
N LEU A 56 -8.27 10.51 -1.37
CA LEU A 56 -7.70 9.36 -0.66
C LEU A 56 -7.46 8.19 -1.63
N ALA A 57 -8.43 7.89 -2.50
CA ALA A 57 -8.26 6.86 -3.51
C ALA A 57 -7.09 7.17 -4.47
N SER A 58 -6.95 8.42 -4.89
CA SER A 58 -5.87 8.85 -5.78
C SER A 58 -4.50 8.83 -5.09
N MET A 59 -4.43 9.15 -3.79
CA MET A 59 -3.19 9.02 -3.00
C MET A 59 -2.72 7.55 -2.94
N MET A 60 -3.62 6.64 -2.58
CA MET A 60 -3.29 5.22 -2.50
C MET A 60 -2.97 4.64 -3.89
N ALA A 61 -3.62 5.13 -4.95
CA ALA A 61 -3.28 4.76 -6.32
C ALA A 61 -1.87 5.18 -6.73
N VAL A 62 -1.43 6.39 -6.37
CA VAL A 62 -0.06 6.86 -6.66
C VAL A 62 0.97 6.10 -5.85
N GLY A 63 0.69 5.92 -4.56
CA GLY A 63 1.67 5.45 -3.59
C GLY A 63 1.84 3.95 -3.54
N VAL A 64 0.74 3.21 -3.72
CA VAL A 64 0.65 1.82 -3.26
C VAL A 64 0.29 0.87 -4.40
N LEU A 65 -0.53 1.30 -5.36
CA LEU A 65 -0.92 0.47 -6.50
C LEU A 65 0.25 -0.17 -7.28
N PRO A 66 1.41 0.49 -7.51
CA PRO A 66 2.54 -0.16 -8.18
C PRO A 66 3.09 -1.35 -7.42
N MET A 67 3.22 -1.20 -6.10
CA MET A 67 3.74 -2.25 -5.24
C MET A 67 2.73 -3.38 -5.09
N GLU A 68 1.44 -3.06 -5.02
CA GLU A 68 0.37 -4.05 -5.05
C GLU A 68 0.43 -4.86 -6.35
N ILE A 69 0.51 -4.21 -7.52
CA ILE A 69 0.64 -4.89 -8.82
C ILE A 69 1.88 -5.79 -8.85
N ALA A 70 3.02 -5.32 -8.35
CA ALA A 70 4.22 -6.13 -8.23
C ALA A 70 3.99 -7.35 -7.32
N TRP A 71 3.30 -7.17 -6.20
CA TRP A 71 2.94 -8.25 -5.28
C TRP A 71 1.99 -9.26 -5.93
N LEU A 72 0.97 -8.83 -6.68
CA LEU A 72 0.08 -9.74 -7.42
C LEU A 72 0.86 -10.53 -8.48
N ALA A 73 1.75 -9.87 -9.23
CA ALA A 73 2.55 -10.56 -10.24
C ALA A 73 3.44 -11.63 -9.60
N ASP A 74 4.08 -11.31 -8.48
CA ASP A 74 4.90 -12.28 -7.75
C ASP A 74 4.05 -13.40 -7.12
N PHE A 75 2.88 -13.07 -6.58
CA PHE A 75 1.93 -14.05 -6.04
C PHE A 75 1.47 -15.05 -7.10
N LEU A 76 1.09 -14.57 -8.29
CA LEU A 76 0.71 -15.41 -9.43
C LEU A 76 1.88 -16.28 -9.92
N ALA A 77 3.12 -15.81 -9.75
CA ALA A 77 4.34 -16.57 -10.04
C ALA A 77 4.74 -17.55 -8.91
N GLY A 78 3.92 -17.71 -7.87
CA GLY A 78 4.23 -18.57 -6.72
C GLY A 78 5.31 -18.01 -5.80
N GLY A 79 5.51 -16.69 -5.80
CA GLY A 79 6.52 -15.98 -5.01
C GLY A 79 7.94 -16.10 -5.55
N LYS A 80 8.10 -16.41 -6.84
CA LYS A 80 9.40 -16.72 -7.48
C LYS A 80 9.95 -15.60 -8.38
N LEU A 81 9.17 -14.54 -8.62
CA LEU A 81 9.57 -13.46 -9.52
C LEU A 81 10.39 -12.41 -8.78
N LEU A 82 9.85 -11.89 -7.68
CA LEU A 82 10.44 -10.84 -6.84
C LEU A 82 10.69 -11.34 -5.41
N GLY A 83 10.01 -12.40 -4.98
CA GLY A 83 10.14 -12.96 -3.64
C GLY A 83 9.39 -12.21 -2.54
N ILE A 84 8.64 -11.15 -2.89
CA ILE A 84 7.86 -10.30 -1.97
C ILE A 84 6.56 -10.99 -1.50
N ALA A 85 6.04 -11.93 -2.29
CA ALA A 85 4.93 -12.80 -1.95
C ALA A 85 5.38 -14.21 -1.57
N ALA A 86 6.70 -14.50 -1.48
CA ALA A 86 7.21 -15.84 -1.17
C ALA A 86 6.71 -16.40 0.17
N TYR A 87 6.45 -15.53 1.15
CA TYR A 87 5.88 -15.93 2.43
C TYR A 87 4.48 -16.57 2.29
N MET A 88 3.75 -16.24 1.22
CA MET A 88 2.47 -16.83 0.89
C MET A 88 2.57 -18.27 0.40
N PHE A 89 3.76 -18.81 0.16
CA PHE A 89 3.99 -20.15 -0.38
C PHE A 89 4.86 -21.03 0.54
N GLY A 90 4.90 -20.72 1.84
CA GLY A 90 5.54 -21.56 2.85
C GLY A 90 6.95 -21.12 3.27
N LYS A 91 7.49 -20.04 2.69
CA LYS A 91 8.73 -19.44 3.17
C LYS A 91 8.48 -18.77 4.53
N GLY A 92 9.23 -19.14 5.57
CA GLY A 92 9.20 -18.48 6.88
C GLY A 92 8.16 -19.00 7.88
N ASN A 93 7.50 -20.14 7.63
CA ASN A 93 6.57 -20.80 8.57
C ASN A 93 5.41 -19.91 9.10
N LEU A 94 4.96 -18.93 8.30
CA LEU A 94 3.86 -18.06 8.71
C LEU A 94 2.54 -18.85 8.81
N PRO A 95 1.80 -18.75 9.93
CA PRO A 95 0.50 -19.41 10.10
C PRO A 95 -0.45 -19.17 8.93
N LEU A 96 -1.20 -20.21 8.55
CA LEU A 96 -2.10 -20.16 7.39
C LEU A 96 -3.13 -19.02 7.47
N TYR A 97 -3.65 -18.73 8.67
CA TYR A 97 -4.62 -17.66 8.84
C TYR A 97 -4.02 -16.27 8.56
N LEU A 98 -2.75 -16.03 8.92
CA LEU A 98 -2.07 -14.76 8.62
C LEU A 98 -1.83 -14.61 7.12
N ARG A 99 -1.41 -15.68 6.45
CA ARG A 99 -1.32 -15.73 4.98
C ARG A 99 -2.69 -15.43 4.34
N ALA A 100 -3.75 -16.06 4.83
CA ALA A 100 -5.10 -15.83 4.33
C ALA A 100 -5.54 -14.37 4.50
N LEU A 101 -5.21 -13.74 5.62
CA LEU A 101 -5.49 -12.32 5.84
C LEU A 101 -4.69 -11.42 4.90
N SER A 102 -3.45 -11.78 4.55
CA SER A 102 -2.66 -11.06 3.54
C SER A 102 -3.25 -11.10 2.13
N LEU A 103 -4.26 -11.94 1.86
CA LEU A 103 -4.96 -11.92 0.57
C LEU A 103 -5.75 -10.62 0.33
N PHE A 104 -5.83 -9.69 1.29
CA PHE A 104 -6.34 -8.35 1.03
C PHE A 104 -5.59 -7.63 -0.11
N HIS A 105 -4.33 -7.99 -0.37
CA HIS A 105 -3.56 -7.54 -1.53
C HIS A 105 -4.23 -7.89 -2.87
N LEU A 106 -5.08 -8.92 -2.93
CA LEU A 106 -5.88 -9.24 -4.12
C LEU A 106 -7.10 -8.31 -4.26
N ALA A 107 -7.65 -7.81 -3.15
CA ALA A 107 -8.83 -6.96 -3.12
C ALA A 107 -8.50 -5.48 -3.33
N LEU A 108 -7.39 -5.01 -2.75
CA LEU A 108 -7.01 -3.60 -2.69
C LEU A 108 -6.85 -2.94 -4.09
N PRO A 109 -6.08 -3.49 -5.05
CA PRO A 109 -5.94 -2.90 -6.38
C PRO A 109 -7.26 -2.76 -7.16
N PRO A 110 -8.13 -3.78 -7.27
CA PRO A 110 -9.45 -3.64 -7.89
C PRO A 110 -10.30 -2.54 -7.25
N VAL A 111 -10.27 -2.41 -5.91
CA VAL A 111 -11.02 -1.39 -5.19
C VAL A 111 -10.49 0.02 -5.48
N ILE A 112 -9.16 0.20 -5.50
CA ILE A 112 -8.52 1.46 -5.90
C ILE A 112 -8.91 1.83 -7.33
N LEU A 113 -8.78 0.88 -8.28
CA LEU A 113 -9.12 1.11 -9.68
C LEU A 113 -10.60 1.44 -9.87
N LEU A 114 -11.50 0.75 -9.15
CA LEU A 114 -12.92 1.05 -9.16
C LEU A 114 -13.18 2.50 -8.70
N MET A 115 -12.55 2.93 -7.60
CA MET A 115 -12.69 4.29 -7.11
C MET A 115 -12.21 5.32 -8.15
N LEU A 116 -11.08 5.08 -8.82
CA LEU A 116 -10.60 5.93 -9.91
C LEU A 116 -11.54 5.94 -11.12
N MET A 117 -12.10 4.78 -11.49
CA MET A 117 -13.06 4.68 -12.59
C MET A 117 -14.35 5.45 -12.30
N ARG A 118 -14.80 5.46 -11.05
CA ARG A 118 -16.07 6.08 -10.62
C ARG A 118 -15.94 7.57 -10.31
N HIS A 119 -14.83 7.99 -9.73
CA HIS A 119 -14.63 9.37 -9.25
C HIS A 119 -13.56 10.15 -10.02
N GLY A 120 -12.79 9.50 -10.89
CA GLY A 120 -11.66 10.13 -11.59
C GLY A 120 -10.41 10.24 -10.70
N TYR A 121 -9.36 10.86 -11.25
CA TYR A 121 -8.09 11.06 -10.55
C TYR A 121 -7.94 12.48 -10.03
N ASP A 122 -7.52 12.63 -8.77
CA ASP A 122 -7.24 13.92 -8.15
C ASP A 122 -5.74 14.25 -8.22
N ARG A 123 -5.38 15.34 -8.92
CA ARG A 123 -3.99 15.76 -9.07
C ARG A 123 -3.30 16.16 -7.75
N ARG A 124 -4.08 16.52 -6.71
CA ARG A 124 -3.54 16.81 -5.38
C ARG A 124 -2.97 15.56 -4.69
N ALA A 125 -3.23 14.37 -5.23
CA ALA A 125 -2.73 13.11 -4.70
C ALA A 125 -1.20 13.04 -4.67
N LEU A 126 -0.49 13.59 -5.66
CA LEU A 126 0.96 13.52 -5.67
C LEU A 126 1.59 14.26 -4.48
N PRO A 127 1.36 15.57 -4.27
CA PRO A 127 1.95 16.25 -3.11
C PRO A 127 1.47 15.67 -1.78
N ALA A 128 0.21 15.23 -1.68
CA ALA A 128 -0.31 14.61 -0.46
C ALA A 128 0.34 13.25 -0.17
N GLN A 129 0.56 12.42 -1.19
CA GLN A 129 1.22 11.12 -1.05
C GLN A 129 2.72 11.27 -0.75
N ILE A 130 3.38 12.28 -1.32
CA ILE A 130 4.76 12.62 -0.96
C ILE A 130 4.83 13.02 0.51
N ALA A 131 3.95 13.92 0.98
CA ALA A 131 3.91 14.33 2.38
C ALA A 131 3.68 13.14 3.32
N LEU A 132 2.76 12.22 2.97
CA LEU A 132 2.54 10.98 3.71
C LEU A 132 3.81 10.13 3.76
N ALA A 133 4.51 9.94 2.63
CA ALA A 133 5.72 9.13 2.59
C ALA A 133 6.89 9.75 3.38
N LEU A 134 7.04 11.08 3.31
CA LEU A 134 8.02 11.84 4.09
C LEU A 134 7.78 11.74 5.59
N ALA A 135 6.55 11.49 6.04
CA ALA A 135 6.24 11.23 7.44
C ALA A 135 6.43 9.74 7.80
N VAL A 136 5.88 8.83 6.99
CA VAL A 136 5.82 7.40 7.30
C VAL A 136 7.19 6.74 7.25
N MET A 137 8.01 6.99 6.23
CA MET A 137 9.30 6.31 6.09
C MET A 137 10.28 6.62 7.24
N PRO A 138 10.41 7.87 7.74
CA PRO A 138 11.20 8.12 8.94
C PRO A 138 10.63 7.44 10.19
N LEU A 139 9.31 7.32 10.32
CA LEU A 139 8.68 6.56 11.40
C LEU A 139 9.01 5.07 11.30
N CYS A 140 8.96 4.47 10.10
CA CYS A 140 9.43 3.10 9.86
C CYS A 140 10.88 2.95 10.33
N TYR A 141 11.77 3.82 9.86
CA TYR A 141 13.20 3.76 10.20
C TYR A 141 13.43 3.89 11.72
N ARG A 142 12.64 4.71 12.41
CA ARG A 142 12.81 4.97 13.85
C ARG A 142 12.26 3.86 14.75
N PHE A 143 11.15 3.23 14.35
CA PHE A 143 10.35 2.38 15.22
C PHE A 143 10.26 0.91 14.79
N SER A 144 10.57 0.57 13.54
CA SER A 144 10.58 -0.81 13.07
C SER A 144 11.95 -1.47 13.28
N PRO A 145 12.00 -2.77 13.65
CA PRO A 145 13.22 -3.55 13.55
C PRO A 145 13.73 -3.55 12.11
N ALA A 146 15.06 -3.51 11.93
CA ALA A 146 15.66 -3.43 10.61
C ALA A 146 15.36 -4.67 9.76
N GLU A 147 15.23 -5.82 10.43
CA GLU A 147 14.96 -7.13 9.83
C GLU A 147 13.59 -7.18 9.15
N GLU A 148 12.60 -6.48 9.71
CA GLU A 148 11.25 -6.37 9.13
C GLU A 148 11.23 -5.47 7.88
N ASN A 149 12.20 -4.55 7.80
CA ASN A 149 12.46 -3.69 6.65
C ASN A 149 11.19 -3.05 6.04
N ILE A 150 10.32 -2.52 6.92
CA ILE A 150 9.03 -1.93 6.54
C ILE A 150 9.25 -0.81 5.50
N ASN A 151 8.53 -0.89 4.38
CA ASN A 151 8.65 0.02 3.23
C ASN A 151 10.09 0.15 2.67
N TRP A 152 10.92 -0.86 2.90
CA TRP A 152 12.29 -0.99 2.41
C TRP A 152 13.21 0.17 2.82
N VAL A 153 12.95 0.76 3.99
CA VAL A 153 13.71 1.92 4.50
C VAL A 153 15.13 1.56 4.96
N PHE A 154 15.48 0.27 5.04
CA PHE A 154 16.85 -0.18 5.36
C PHE A 154 17.61 -0.76 4.17
N GLY A 155 16.95 -1.09 3.05
CA GLY A 155 17.60 -1.65 1.86
C GLY A 155 16.67 -2.47 0.96
N PRO A 156 17.09 -2.79 -0.28
CA PRO A 156 16.37 -3.74 -1.13
C PRO A 156 16.52 -5.16 -0.58
N ALA A 157 15.41 -5.89 -0.45
CA ALA A 157 15.34 -7.26 0.05
C ALA A 157 15.86 -7.49 1.50
N GLY A 158 16.22 -6.43 2.21
CA GLY A 158 16.71 -6.45 3.59
C GLY A 158 17.63 -5.25 3.87
N PRO A 159 18.13 -5.10 5.11
CA PRO A 159 19.10 -4.06 5.44
C PRO A 159 20.36 -4.14 4.57
N GLN A 160 20.75 -3.02 3.96
CA GLN A 160 21.97 -2.90 3.15
C GLN A 160 23.14 -2.29 3.95
N THR A 161 24.37 -2.57 3.52
CA THR A 161 25.61 -2.09 4.17
C THR A 161 26.52 -1.27 3.25
N ALA A 162 26.14 -1.05 1.99
CA ALA A 162 26.92 -0.34 0.99
C ALA A 162 27.08 1.16 1.32
N ILE A 163 26.06 1.78 1.89
CA ILE A 163 26.08 3.18 2.35
C ILE A 163 25.52 3.31 3.77
N ARG A 164 25.82 4.45 4.42
CA ARG A 164 25.32 4.75 5.77
C ARG A 164 23.78 4.65 5.81
N PRO A 165 23.17 4.05 6.84
CA PRO A 165 21.71 3.85 6.91
C PRO A 165 20.87 5.12 6.70
N LEU A 166 21.25 6.24 7.32
CA LEU A 166 20.56 7.52 7.12
C LEU A 166 20.75 8.09 5.69
N ALA A 167 21.88 7.82 5.05
CA ALA A 167 22.09 8.22 3.65
C ALA A 167 21.21 7.39 2.72
N TYR A 168 21.02 6.09 3.01
CA TYR A 168 20.07 5.25 2.30
C TYR A 168 18.64 5.74 2.50
N LEU A 169 18.21 6.04 3.73
CA LEU A 169 16.87 6.59 3.98
C LEU A 169 16.66 7.90 3.20
N ALA A 170 17.61 8.83 3.25
CA ALA A 170 17.53 10.10 2.52
C ALA A 170 17.44 9.89 1.00
N LEU A 171 18.23 8.96 0.45
CA LEU A 171 18.14 8.57 -0.95
C LEU A 171 16.77 7.98 -1.28
N TRP A 172 16.24 7.09 -0.42
CA TRP A 172 14.96 6.42 -0.63
C TRP A 172 13.77 7.38 -0.59
N LEU A 173 13.82 8.39 0.29
CA LEU A 173 12.86 9.50 0.35
C LEU A 173 12.81 10.34 -0.94
N ILE A 174 13.85 10.28 -1.78
CA ILE A 174 13.90 10.97 -3.07
C ILE A 174 13.52 10.01 -4.20
N VAL A 175 14.09 8.80 -4.20
CA VAL A 175 13.90 7.79 -5.25
C VAL A 175 12.44 7.39 -5.38
N VAL A 176 11.76 7.13 -4.26
CA VAL A 176 10.36 6.67 -4.31
C VAL A 176 9.43 7.73 -4.91
N PRO A 177 9.42 8.99 -4.46
CA PRO A 177 8.67 10.04 -5.13
C PRO A 177 9.00 10.20 -6.61
N LEU A 178 10.29 10.25 -6.96
CA LEU A 178 10.71 10.58 -8.32
C LEU A 178 10.46 9.46 -9.32
N PHE A 179 10.73 8.21 -8.94
CA PHE A 179 10.72 7.07 -9.86
C PHE A 179 9.49 6.16 -9.72
N ILE A 180 8.71 6.31 -8.65
CA ILE A 180 7.46 5.57 -8.46
C ILE A 180 6.27 6.52 -8.53
N TYR A 181 6.22 7.54 -7.68
CA TYR A 181 5.02 8.37 -7.55
C TYR A 181 4.80 9.29 -8.74
N VAL A 182 5.84 9.96 -9.26
CA VAL A 182 5.71 10.86 -10.41
C VAL A 182 5.27 10.11 -11.68
N PRO A 183 5.90 8.99 -12.09
CA PRO A 183 5.42 8.22 -13.25
C PRO A 183 3.98 7.77 -13.09
N MET A 184 3.60 7.29 -11.90
CA MET A 184 2.21 6.90 -11.62
C MET A 184 1.24 8.07 -11.65
N HIS A 185 1.61 9.22 -11.09
CA HIS A 185 0.80 10.44 -11.16
C HIS A 185 0.52 10.84 -12.61
N LEU A 186 1.55 10.80 -13.46
CA LEU A 186 1.41 11.12 -14.88
C LEU A 186 0.55 10.08 -15.62
N LEU A 187 0.73 8.79 -15.33
CA LEU A 187 -0.09 7.73 -15.92
C LEU A 187 -1.56 7.87 -15.52
N LEU A 188 -1.85 7.96 -14.22
CA LEU A 188 -3.21 8.06 -13.69
C LEU A 188 -3.88 9.36 -14.14
N GLY A 189 -3.14 10.47 -14.18
CA GLY A 189 -3.64 11.74 -14.70
C GLY A 189 -4.03 11.67 -16.18
N ARG A 190 -3.33 10.88 -17.00
CA ARG A 190 -3.69 10.65 -18.40
C ARG A 190 -4.91 9.75 -18.56
N VAL A 191 -4.98 8.67 -17.78
CA VAL A 191 -6.04 7.65 -17.93
C VAL A 191 -7.36 8.09 -17.28
N PHE A 192 -7.30 8.77 -16.14
CA PHE A 192 -8.46 9.07 -15.29
C PHE A 192 -8.67 10.57 -15.01
N GLY A 193 -7.83 11.46 -15.53
CA GLY A 193 -7.89 12.90 -15.22
C GLY A 193 -8.94 13.71 -16.00
N GLY A 194 -9.56 13.13 -17.03
CA GLY A 194 -10.64 13.75 -17.82
C GLY A 194 -12.06 13.42 -17.32
N ARG A 195 -12.18 12.80 -16.14
CA ARG A 195 -13.46 12.44 -15.51
C ARG A 195 -13.74 13.32 -14.30
#